data_AF-A0A2M7GNJ8-F1
#
_entry.id   AF-A0A2M7GNJ8-F1
#
_cell.length_a   1.000
_cell.length_b   1.000
_cell.length_c   1.000
_cell.angle_alpha   90.00
_cell.angle_beta   90.00
_cell.angle_gamma   90.00
#
_symmetry.space_group_name_H-M   'P 1'
#
loop_
_entity.id
_entity.type
_entity.pdbx_description
1 polymer ?
#
loop_
_entity_poly.entity_id
_entity_poly.type
_entity_poly.pdbx_seq_one_letter_code
_entity_poly.pdbx_strand_id
1 'polypeptide(L)' 'TDGKVTFVLDAALLATDPVNFHPLKNDATTAIARDDLLKFAKATGHDPLIVDFAALAADD' A
#
# COMPACT_ATOMS: atom_id res chain seq x y z
N THR A 1 4.45 12.88 11.13
CA THR A 1 4.82 11.46 11.25
C THR A 1 6.31 11.41 11.42
N ASP A 2 6.80 10.62 12.38
CA ASP A 2 8.25 10.53 12.64
C ASP A 2 8.92 9.47 11.75
N GLY A 3 8.23 8.92 10.74
CA GLY A 3 8.76 7.92 9.82
C GLY A 3 9.14 6.57 10.46
N LYS A 4 8.65 6.26 11.67
CA LYS A 4 9.06 5.07 12.45
C LYS A 4 8.63 3.72 11.84
N VAL A 5 7.73 3.74 10.86
CA VAL A 5 7.16 2.53 10.23
C VAL A 5 7.63 2.45 8.78
N THR A 6 8.14 1.28 8.39
CA THR A 6 8.41 0.97 6.98
C THR A 6 7.11 0.51 6.33
N PHE A 7 6.70 1.17 5.25
CA PHE A 7 5.47 0.81 4.57
C PHE A 7 5.78 -0.14 3.41
N VAL A 8 5.37 -1.40 3.55
CA VAL A 8 5.57 -2.43 2.52
C VAL A 8 4.23 -2.68 1.82
N LEU A 9 4.24 -2.69 0.49
CA LEU A 9 3.07 -2.95 -0.35
C LEU A 9 3.31 -4.17 -1.22
N ASP A 10 2.30 -5.02 -1.32
CA ASP A 10 2.28 -6.13 -2.27
C ASP A 10 2.18 -5.59 -3.71
N ALA A 11 3.02 -6.10 -4.61
CA ALA A 11 2.95 -5.81 -6.03
C ALA A 11 1.57 -6.17 -6.63
N ALA A 12 0.94 -7.25 -6.16
CA ALA A 12 -0.38 -7.66 -6.63
C ALA A 12 -1.48 -6.66 -6.26
N LEU A 13 -1.36 -5.98 -5.11
CA LEU A 13 -2.28 -4.91 -4.71
C LEU A 13 -2.20 -3.73 -5.70
N LEU A 14 -0.99 -3.38 -6.16
CA LEU A 14 -0.77 -2.30 -7.12
C LEU A 14 -1.12 -2.68 -8.57
N ALA A 15 -1.37 -3.97 -8.86
CA ALA A 15 -1.89 -4.40 -10.15
C ALA A 15 -3.39 -4.07 -10.34
N THR A 16 -4.08 -3.66 -9.27
CA THR A 16 -5.51 -3.30 -9.27
C THR A 16 -5.69 -1.79 -9.17
N ASP A 17 -6.74 -1.26 -9.80
CA ASP A 17 -7.14 0.15 -9.69
C ASP A 17 -8.68 0.27 -9.80
N PRO A 18 -9.40 0.85 -8.82
CA PRO A 18 -8.89 1.45 -7.58
C PRO A 18 -8.53 0.41 -6.50
N VAL A 19 -7.84 0.87 -5.46
CA VAL A 19 -7.57 0.12 -4.22
C VAL A 19 -8.46 0.62 -3.09
N ASN A 20 -8.79 -0.25 -2.14
CA ASN A 20 -9.78 0.03 -1.09
C ASN A 20 -9.17 -0.15 0.31
N PHE A 21 -9.42 0.83 1.19
CA PHE A 21 -8.95 0.80 2.57
C PHE A 21 -10.02 1.34 3.52
N HIS A 22 -9.91 0.97 4.79
CA HIS A 22 -10.67 1.58 5.87
C HIS A 22 -10.14 2.98 6.20
N PRO A 23 -10.96 4.04 6.21
CA PRO A 23 -10.52 5.39 6.55
C PRO A 23 -10.37 5.55 8.06
N LEU A 24 -9.35 4.89 8.62
CA LEU A 24 -9.01 4.87 10.06
C LEU A 24 -10.01 4.13 10.97
N LYS A 25 -11.18 3.76 10.44
CA LYS A 25 -12.19 2.94 11.11
C LYS A 25 -12.79 1.92 10.14
N ASN A 26 -13.18 0.76 10.68
CA ASN A 26 -13.70 -0.37 9.90
C ASN A 26 -15.21 -0.27 9.56
N ASP A 27 -15.87 0.83 9.92
CA ASP A 27 -17.29 1.10 9.65
C ASP A 27 -17.52 1.76 8.27
N ALA A 28 -16.45 2.03 7.51
CA ALA A 28 -16.50 2.57 6.16
C ALA A 28 -15.37 2.01 5.27
N THR A 29 -15.51 2.20 3.95
CA THR A 29 -14.49 1.87 2.95
C THR A 29 -14.25 3.07 2.04
N THR A 30 -12.99 3.38 1.76
CA THR A 30 -12.57 4.44 0.85
C THR A 30 -11.80 3.82 -0.31
N ALA A 31 -12.28 4.09 -1.53
CA ALA A 31 -11.60 3.77 -2.77
C ALA A 31 -10.70 4.94 -3.17
N ILE A 32 -9.44 4.65 -3.53
CA ILE A 32 -8.50 5.63 -4.09
C ILE A 32 -7.79 5.01 -5.30
N ALA A 33 -7.37 5.86 -6.24
CA ALA A 33 -6.51 5.41 -7.32
C ALA A 33 -5.20 4.87 -6.75
N ARG A 34 -4.65 3.79 -7.32
CA ARG A 34 -3.40 3.18 -6.82
C ARG A 34 -2.23 4.18 -6.80
N ASP A 35 -2.17 5.09 -7.77
CA ASP A 35 -1.11 6.08 -7.86
C ASP A 35 -1.24 7.14 -6.77
N ASP A 36 -2.47 7.42 -6.31
CA ASP A 36 -2.74 8.33 -5.22
C ASP A 36 -2.43 7.70 -3.86
N LEU A 37 -2.55 6.37 -3.71
CA LEU A 37 -2.02 5.66 -2.53
C LEU A 37 -0.50 5.91 -2.39
N LEU A 38 0.26 5.78 -3.48
CA LEU A 38 1.71 5.99 -3.47
C LEU A 38 2.06 7.45 -3.14
N LYS A 39 1.33 8.42 -3.71
CA LYS A 39 1.50 9.83 -3.37
C LYS A 39 1.17 10.10 -1.90
N PHE A 40 0.09 9.52 -1.38
CA PHE A 40 -0.33 9.65 0.02
C PHE A 40 0.74 9.11 0.98
N ALA A 41 1.29 7.92 0.70
CA ALA A 41 2.36 7.35 1.52
C ALA A 41 3.58 8.28 1.58
N LYS A 42 4.06 8.77 0.44
CA LYS A 42 5.22 9.70 0.39
C LYS A 42 4.93 11.02 1.10
N ALA A 43 3.73 11.58 0.92
CA ALA A 43 3.31 12.81 1.60
C ALA A 43 3.25 12.66 3.13
N THR A 44 3.02 11.44 3.63
CA THR A 44 3.05 11.12 5.07
C THR A 44 4.44 10.70 5.55
N GLY A 45 5.49 10.87 4.74
CA GLY A 45 6.87 10.56 5.12
C GLY A 45 7.24 9.08 5.03
N HIS A 46 6.48 8.30 4.27
CA HIS A 46 6.71 6.86 4.05
C HIS A 46 6.95 6.59 2.56
N ASP A 47 8.18 6.27 2.17
CA ASP A 47 8.47 5.80 0.81
C ASP A 47 8.20 4.29 0.72
N PRO A 48 7.20 3.81 -0.05
CA PRO A 48 6.80 2.41 0.00
C PRO A 48 7.84 1.47 -0.59
N LEU A 49 8.11 0.36 0.10
CA LEU A 49 8.79 -0.81 -0.48
C LEU A 49 7.75 -1.68 -1.19
N ILE A 50 7.93 -1.95 -2.48
CA ILE A 50 7.06 -2.84 -3.23
C ILE A 50 7.69 -4.24 -3.26
N VAL A 51 6.93 -5.25 -2.84
CA VAL A 51 7.38 -6.64 -2.78
C VAL A 51 6.46 -7.52 -3.61
N ASP A 52 7.04 -8.32 -4.50
CA ASP A 52 6.34 -9.41 -5.17
C ASP A 52 6.41 -10.66 -4.28
N PHE A 53 5.34 -10.90 -3.52
CA PHE A 53 5.26 -12.06 -2.63
C PHE A 53 5.08 -13.38 -3.39
N ALA A 54 4.54 -13.35 -4.61
CA ALA A 54 4.37 -14.56 -5.40
C ALA A 54 5.72 -15.09 -5.90
N ALA A 55 6.63 -14.19 -6.29
CA ALA A 55 8.00 -14.55 -6.64
C ALA A 55 8.78 -15.11 -5.43
N LEU A 56 8.63 -14.51 -4.24
CA LEU A 56 9.32 -14.97 -3.02
C LEU A 56 8.88 -16.37 -2.55
N ALA A 57 7.59 -16.69 -2.70
CA ALA A 57 7.05 -17.98 -2.28
C ALA A 57 7.40 -19.14 -3.24
N ALA A 58 7.91 -18.84 -4.43
CA ALA A 58 8.30 -19.86 -5.43
C ALA A 58 9.72 -20.41 -5.20
N ASP A 59 10.49 -19.83 -4.28
CA ASP A 59 11.88 -20.19 -3.96
C ASP A 59 11.99 -21.14 -2.74
N ASP A 60 10.85 -21.60 -2.17
CA ASP A 60 10.74 -22.60 -1.08
C ASP A 60 10.52 -24.03 -1.62
#